data_AF-A0A7W1TZ90-F1
#
_entry.id   AF-A0A7W1TZ90-F1
#
_cell.length_a   1.000
_cell.length_b   1.000
_cell.length_c   1.000
_cell.angle_alpha   90.00
_cell.angle_beta   90.00
_cell.angle_gamma   90.00
#
_symmetry.space_group_name_H-M   'P 1'
#
loop_
_entity.id
_entity.type
_entity.pdbx_description
1 polymer ?
#
loop_
_entity_poly.entity_id
_entity_poly.type
_entity_poly.pdbx_seq_one_letter_code
_entity_poly.pdbx_strand_id
1 'polypeptide(L)'
;MEKQSYKKLSVDFPAQEYVYLKMACAKQGISIKDFVTKAVVRSIEDYEDEMDSASLGIARKEVAENGVITWKELEKKLGWDKL
;
A
#
# COMPACT_ATOMS: atom_id res chain seq x y z
N MET A 1 -8.05 14.57 -26.96
CA MET A 1 -8.03 13.51 -25.93
C MET A 1 -6.63 12.95 -25.88
N GLU A 2 -5.89 13.21 -24.80
CA GLU A 2 -4.60 12.55 -24.59
C GLU A 2 -4.82 11.03 -24.50
N LYS A 3 -4.01 10.26 -25.22
CA LYS A 3 -4.03 8.81 -25.13
C LYS A 3 -3.47 8.43 -23.77
N GLN A 4 -4.33 7.99 -22.84
CA GLN A 4 -3.86 7.35 -21.61
C GLN A 4 -3.05 6.10 -21.98
N SER A 5 -1.79 6.07 -21.54
CA SER A 5 -0.89 4.94 -21.72
C SER A 5 -1.21 3.89 -20.65
N TYR A 6 -1.90 2.83 -21.04
CA TYR A 6 -2.18 1.71 -20.13
C TYR A 6 -1.08 0.66 -20.21
N LYS A 7 -0.69 0.13 -19.05
CA LYS A 7 0.12 -1.09 -18.95
C LYS A 7 -0.80 -2.30 -18.81
N LYS A 8 -0.49 -3.38 -19.52
CA LYS A 8 -1.26 -4.63 -19.46
C LYS A 8 -0.64 -5.54 -18.41
N LEU A 9 -1.46 -5.98 -17.46
CA LEU A 9 -1.14 -7.06 -16.54
C LEU A 9 -1.88 -8.32 -17.01
N SER A 10 -1.16 -9.44 -17.08
CA SER A 10 -1.74 -10.77 -17.29
C SER A 10 -1.60 -11.55 -15.99
N VAL A 11 -2.66 -12.22 -15.57
CA VAL A 11 -2.68 -13.03 -14.35
C VAL A 11 -3.27 -14.39 -14.68
N ASP A 12 -2.65 -15.43 -14.15
CA ASP A 12 -3.18 -16.79 -14.23
C ASP A 12 -4.14 -17.01 -13.05
N PHE A 13 -5.31 -17.58 -13.34
CA PHE A 13 -6.33 -17.88 -12.33
C PHE A 13 -6.66 -19.37 -12.41
N PRO A 14 -6.75 -20.08 -11.27
CA PRO A 14 -7.21 -21.45 -11.27
C PRO A 14 -8.61 -21.55 -11.89
N ALA A 15 -8.78 -22.51 -12.80
CA ALA A 15 -9.97 -22.58 -13.65
C ALA A 15 -11.28 -22.65 -12.85
N GLN A 16 -11.26 -23.34 -11.70
CA GLN A 16 -12.43 -23.46 -10.82
C GLN A 16 -12.77 -22.14 -10.14
N GLU A 17 -11.76 -21.41 -9.66
CA GLU A 17 -11.91 -20.12 -8.99
C GLU A 17 -12.35 -19.01 -9.95
N TYR A 18 -11.88 -19.07 -11.20
CA TYR A 18 -12.28 -18.13 -12.25
C TYR A 18 -13.80 -18.12 -12.49
N VAL A 19 -14.47 -19.26 -12.35
CA VAL A 19 -15.94 -19.34 -12.49
C VAL A 19 -16.62 -18.51 -11.40
N TYR A 20 -16.15 -18.60 -10.16
CA TYR A 20 -16.69 -17.82 -9.05
C TYR A 20 -16.46 -16.32 -9.24
N LEU A 21 -15.25 -15.92 -9.68
CA LEU A 21 -14.93 -14.54 -10.02
C LEU A 21 -15.90 -14.00 -11.09
N LYS A 22 -16.08 -14.75 -12.17
CA LYS A 22 -16.99 -14.37 -13.26
C LYS A 22 -18.42 -14.20 -12.78
N MET A 23 -18.91 -15.12 -11.94
CA MET A 23 -20.26 -15.02 -11.36
C MET A 23 -20.41 -13.80 -10.43
N ALA A 24 -19.40 -13.51 -9.60
CA ALA A 24 -19.41 -12.36 -8.70
C ALA A 24 -19.45 -11.04 -9.48
N CYS A 25 -18.61 -10.90 -10.51
CA CYS A 25 -18.60 -9.74 -11.39
C CYS A 25 -19.93 -9.56 -12.12
N ALA A 26 -20.52 -10.66 -12.62
CA ALA A 26 -21.82 -10.62 -13.29
C ALA A 26 -22.95 -10.16 -12.35
N LYS A 27 -22.97 -10.64 -11.10
CA LYS A 27 -23.96 -10.22 -10.09
C LYS A 27 -23.87 -8.73 -9.75
N GLN A 28 -22.66 -8.17 -9.77
CA GLN A 28 -22.42 -6.75 -9.47
C GLN A 28 -22.51 -5.84 -10.71
N GLY A 29 -22.67 -6.40 -11.91
CA GLY A 29 -22.74 -5.62 -13.15
C GLY A 29 -21.41 -4.93 -13.52
N ILE A 30 -20.27 -5.50 -13.10
CA ILE A 30 -18.94 -4.95 -13.36
C ILE A 30 -18.11 -5.90 -14.22
N SER A 31 -17.14 -5.36 -14.96
CA SER A 31 -16.22 -6.20 -15.72
C SER A 31 -15.19 -6.87 -14.80
N ILE A 32 -14.69 -8.04 -15.19
CA ILE A 32 -13.59 -8.71 -14.46
C ILE A 32 -12.36 -7.80 -14.40
N LYS A 33 -12.07 -7.06 -15.49
CA LYS A 33 -10.98 -6.10 -15.53
C LYS A 33 -11.12 -5.04 -14.45
N ASP A 34 -12.30 -4.44 -14.31
CA ASP A 34 -12.52 -3.38 -13.32
C ASP A 34 -12.46 -3.91 -11.90
N PHE A 35 -13.00 -5.10 -11.67
CA PHE A 35 -12.93 -5.76 -10.37
C PHE A 35 -11.48 -6.06 -9.99
N VAL A 36 -10.71 -6.73 -10.85
CA VAL A 36 -9.31 -7.09 -10.60
C VAL A 36 -8.46 -5.84 -10.45
N THR A 37 -8.65 -4.82 -11.29
CA THR A 37 -7.90 -3.56 -11.19
C THR A 37 -8.12 -2.90 -9.82
N LYS A 38 -9.38 -2.80 -9.37
CA LYS A 38 -9.69 -2.23 -8.04
C LYS A 38 -9.15 -3.08 -6.90
N ALA A 39 -9.24 -4.41 -7.00
CA ALA A 39 -8.72 -5.32 -5.99
C ALA A 39 -7.20 -5.21 -5.85
N VAL A 40 -6.48 -5.11 -6.97
CA VAL A 40 -5.02 -4.91 -6.97
C VAL A 40 -4.64 -3.56 -6.36
N VAL A 41 -5.29 -2.47 -6.76
CA VAL A 41 -5.03 -1.14 -6.18
C VAL A 41 -5.26 -1.15 -4.66
N ARG A 42 -6.39 -1.70 -4.22
CA ARG A 42 -6.69 -1.81 -2.79
C ARG A 42 -5.67 -2.64 -2.04
N SER A 43 -5.21 -3.75 -2.62
CA SER A 43 -4.18 -4.58 -1.99
C SER A 43 -2.83 -3.87 -1.86
N ILE A 44 -2.53 -2.91 -2.75
CA ILE A 44 -1.33 -2.06 -2.63
C ILE A 44 -1.52 -1.07 -1.50
N GLU A 45 -2.67 -0.39 -1.44
CA GLU A 45 -3.01 0.56 -0.36
C GLU A 45 -2.96 -0.12 1.02
N ASP A 46 -3.60 -1.29 1.15
CA ASP A 46 -3.60 -2.07 2.39
C ASP A 46 -2.16 -2.47 2.80
N TYR A 47 -1.30 -2.83 1.83
CA TYR A 47 0.10 -3.16 2.09
C TYR A 47 0.91 -1.94 2.56
N GLU A 48 0.69 -0.77 1.95
CA GLU A 48 1.33 0.48 2.36
C GLU A 48 0.90 0.88 3.79
N ASP A 49 -0.40 0.79 4.08
CA ASP A 49 -0.94 1.06 5.41
C ASP A 49 -0.35 0.12 6.48
N GLU A 50 -0.15 -1.16 6.16
CA GLU A 50 0.51 -2.11 7.05
C GLU A 50 1.96 -1.70 7.35
N MET A 51 2.74 -1.31 6.33
CA MET A 51 4.11 -0.83 6.53
C MET A 51 4.18 0.46 7.36
N ASP A 52 3.28 1.40 7.09
CA ASP A 52 3.19 2.65 7.82
C ASP A 52 2.79 2.40 9.27
N SER A 53 1.84 1.50 9.51
CA SER A 53 1.42 1.12 10.86
C SER A 53 2.58 0.51 11.66
N ALA A 54 3.42 -0.32 11.03
CA ALA A 54 4.59 -0.89 11.65
C ALA A 54 5.63 0.18 11.99
N SER A 55 5.89 1.10 11.05
CA SER A 55 6.83 2.21 11.22
C SER A 55 6.38 3.18 12.33
N LEU A 56 5.09 3.52 12.34
CA LEU A 56 4.47 4.34 13.39
C LEU A 56 4.47 3.64 14.74
N GLY A 57 4.30 2.32 14.77
CA GLY A 57 4.40 1.51 15.98
C GLY A 57 5.80 1.55 16.58
N ILE A 58 6.84 1.45 15.74
CA ILE A 58 8.25 1.59 16.15
C ILE A 58 8.50 2.99 16.70
N ALA A 59 8.09 4.04 15.96
CA ALA A 59 8.26 5.42 16.38
C ALA A 59 7.55 5.72 17.71
N ARG A 60 6.33 5.21 17.91
CA ARG A 60 5.59 5.35 19.18
C ARG A 60 6.29 4.65 20.34
N LYS A 61 6.85 3.46 20.13
CA LYS A 61 7.64 2.77 21.15
C LYS A 61 8.89 3.56 21.51
N GLU A 62 9.61 4.05 20.50
CA GLU A 62 10.81 4.86 20.71
C GLU A 62 10.50 6.13 21.51
N VAL A 63 9.40 6.82 21.20
CA VAL A 63 8.94 7.99 21.96
C VAL A 63 8.50 7.62 23.38
N ALA A 64 7.84 6.48 23.58
CA ALA A 64 7.42 6.04 24.90
C ALA A 64 8.61 5.67 25.80
N GLU A 65 9.65 5.05 25.23
CA GLU A 65 10.84 4.59 25.96
C GLU A 65 11.87 5.71 26.15
N ASN A 66 12.07 6.58 25.14
CA ASN A 66 13.15 7.56 25.11
C ASN A 66 12.67 9.02 25.15
N GLY A 67 11.35 9.26 25.17
CA GLY A 67 10.76 10.60 25.09
C GLY A 67 10.87 11.23 23.71
N VAL A 68 10.47 12.49 23.59
CA VAL A 68 10.69 13.31 22.39
C VAL A 68 11.96 14.15 22.57
N ILE A 69 12.76 14.27 21.52
CA ILE A 69 13.93 15.15 21.49
C ILE A 69 13.66 16.40 20.65
N THR A 70 14.30 17.50 20.98
CA THR A 70 14.26 18.72 20.18
C THR A 70 15.06 18.57 18.89
N TRP A 71 14.76 19.40 17.88
CA TRP A 71 15.50 19.39 16.60
C TRP A 71 17.02 19.56 16.79
N LYS A 72 17.45 20.42 17.71
CA LYS A 72 18.88 20.63 18.04
C LYS A 72 19.54 19.38 18.64
N GLU A 73 18.81 18.62 19.44
CA GLU A 73 19.31 17.36 20.01
C GLU A 73 19.40 16.27 18.93
N LEU A 74 18.45 16.24 18.00
CA LEU A 74 18.48 15.35 16.84
C LEU A 74 19.68 15.64 15.92
N GLU A 75 19.91 16.92 15.58
CA GLU A 75 21.06 17.35 14.77
C GLU A 75 22.38 16.89 15.39
N LYS A 76 22.53 17.05 16.71
CA LYS A 76 23.72 16.61 17.45
C LYS A 76 23.86 15.09 17.51
N LYS A 77 22.75 14.34 17.59
CA LYS A 77 22.74 12.87 17.63
C LYS A 77 23.08 12.25 16.27
N LEU A 78 22.65 12.88 15.17
CA LEU A 78 22.91 12.48 13.79
C LEU A 78 24.24 13.03 13.24
N GLY A 79 24.92 13.92 13.98
CA GLY A 79 26.17 14.55 13.56
C GLY A 79 26.00 15.57 12.44
N TRP A 80 24.81 16.12 12.28
CA TRP A 80 24.49 17.18 11.31
C TRP A 80 24.93 18.57 11.78
N ASP A 81 25.33 18.70 13.05
CA ASP A 81 25.89 19.93 13.63
C ASP A 81 27.31 20.26 13.12
N LYS A 82 27.91 19.37 12.33
CA LYS A 82 29.27 19.50 11.77
C LYS A 82 29.32 19.75 10.27
N LEU A 83 28.15 19.89 9.62
CA LEU A 83 27.99 20.30 8.22
C LEU A 83 27.87 21.82 8.11
#